data_AF-A0A924BQ72-F1
#
_entry.id   AF-A0A924BQ72-F1
#
_cell.length_a   1.000
_cell.length_b   1.000
_cell.length_c   1.000
_cell.angle_alpha   90.00
_cell.angle_beta   90.00
_cell.angle_gamma   90.00
#
_symmetry.space_group_name_H-M   'P 1'
#
loop_
_entity.id
_entity.type
_entity.pdbx_description
1 polymer ?
#
loop_
_entity_poly.entity_id
_entity_poly.type
_entity_poly.pdbx_seq_one_letter_code
_entity_poly.pdbx_strand_id
1 'polypeptide(L)'
;MQLPDIKPGKRFTLPRPFGSADALLLAQFALAQTALGKLTVIITAEPADTQRLEDELALFAPALRVAVFPDWETLPYDTFSPHQDLISERLATLWRLLQKGSQREADVLLLPATTALVRLAPPSFLAAYTFNFKQ
;
A
#
# COMPACT_ATOMS: atom_id res chain seq x y z
N MET A 1 2.17 -2.01 22.29
CA MET A 1 3.56 -2.53 22.12
C MET A 1 4.30 -1.54 21.25
N GLN A 2 5.46 -1.04 21.67
CA GLN A 2 6.29 -0.19 20.82
C GLN A 2 7.16 -1.08 19.92
N LEU A 3 7.10 -0.88 18.61
CA LEU A 3 8.03 -1.50 17.67
C LEU A 3 9.38 -0.76 17.75
N PRO A 4 10.51 -1.49 17.72
CA PRO A 4 11.82 -0.87 17.73
C PRO A 4 12.10 -0.12 16.41
N ASP A 5 13.04 0.82 16.41
CA ASP A 5 13.56 1.40 15.17
C ASP A 5 14.39 0.34 14.43
N ILE A 6 13.98 0.02 13.19
CA ILE A 6 14.58 -1.04 12.39
C ILE A 6 15.52 -0.40 11.37
N LYS A 7 16.83 -0.61 11.55
CA LYS A 7 17.84 -0.16 10.59
C LYS A 7 17.62 -0.79 9.22
N PRO A 8 17.89 -0.08 8.10
CA PRO A 8 17.79 -0.64 6.76
C PRO A 8 18.55 -1.98 6.62
N GLY A 9 17.90 -2.96 5.98
CA GLY A 9 18.44 -4.31 5.80
C GLY A 9 18.33 -5.23 7.03
N LYS A 10 17.85 -4.74 8.18
CA LYS A 10 17.52 -5.58 9.33
C LYS A 10 16.05 -5.99 9.30
N ARG A 11 15.77 -7.11 9.97
CA ARG A 11 14.43 -7.68 10.10
C ARG A 11 14.11 -7.81 11.59
N PHE A 12 12.86 -7.58 11.92
CA PHE A 12 12.32 -7.82 13.25
C PHE A 12 11.04 -8.63 13.09
N THR A 13 10.87 -9.64 13.93
CA THR A 13 9.71 -10.55 13.87
C THR A 13 9.01 -10.52 15.20
N LEU A 14 7.69 -10.34 15.16
CA LEU A 14 6.81 -10.40 16.31
C LEU A 14 5.74 -11.47 16.01
N PRO A 15 5.33 -12.31 16.98
CA PRO A 15 4.15 -13.14 16.81
C PRO A 15 2.92 -12.28 16.49
N ARG A 16 2.05 -12.77 15.60
CA ARG A 16 0.78 -12.08 15.28
C ARG A 16 -0.06 -12.01 16.56
N PRO A 17 -0.46 -10.82 17.02
CA PRO A 17 -1.31 -10.69 18.19
C PRO A 17 -2.73 -11.18 17.89
N PHE A 18 -3.52 -11.45 18.93
CA PHE A 18 -4.87 -12.02 18.79
C PHE A 18 -5.89 -11.01 18.24
N GLY A 19 -6.80 -11.48 17.39
CA GLY A 19 -7.86 -10.65 16.79
C GLY A 19 -7.30 -9.46 15.99
N SER A 20 -8.00 -8.34 16.02
CA SER A 20 -7.63 -7.09 15.33
C SER A 20 -6.52 -6.28 16.02
N ALA A 21 -5.82 -6.87 17.00
CA ALA A 21 -4.68 -6.21 17.65
C ALA A 21 -3.50 -6.01 16.69
N ASP A 22 -3.45 -6.76 15.58
CA ASP A 22 -2.47 -6.58 14.52
C ASP A 22 -2.69 -5.26 13.77
N ALA A 23 -3.94 -4.95 13.41
CA ALA A 23 -4.30 -3.67 12.81
C ALA A 23 -4.01 -2.49 13.74
N LEU A 24 -4.31 -2.60 15.05
CA LEU A 24 -3.96 -1.55 16.01
C LEU A 24 -2.44 -1.32 16.07
N LEU A 25 -1.66 -2.40 16.10
CA LEU A 25 -0.19 -2.33 16.10
C LEU A 25 0.33 -1.65 14.83
N LEU A 26 -0.18 -2.07 13.67
CA LEU A 26 0.19 -1.53 12.36
C LEU A 26 -0.24 -0.07 12.21
N ALA A 27 -1.42 0.32 12.71
CA ALA A 27 -1.91 1.69 12.73
C ALA A 27 -0.98 2.61 13.54
N GLN A 28 -0.61 2.21 14.76
CA GLN A 28 0.31 2.96 15.60
C GLN A 28 1.69 3.09 14.95
N PHE A 29 2.18 2.02 14.33
CA PHE A 29 3.43 2.04 13.59
C PHE A 29 3.38 3.00 12.41
N ALA A 30 2.33 2.91 11.59
CA ALA A 30 2.14 3.75 10.43
C ALA A 30 2.04 5.23 10.82
N LEU A 31 1.29 5.57 11.87
CA LEU A 31 1.21 6.95 12.39
C LEU A 31 2.60 7.49 12.77
N ALA A 32 3.41 6.68 13.47
CA ALA A 32 4.77 7.07 13.83
C ALA A 32 5.67 7.28 12.60
N GLN A 33 5.57 6.42 11.58
CA GLN A 33 6.33 6.58 10.33
C GLN A 33 5.87 7.80 9.51
N THR A 34 4.56 8.07 9.49
CA THR A 34 3.98 9.24 8.81
C THR A 34 4.46 10.54 9.44
N ALA A 35 4.58 10.60 10.77
CA ALA A 35 5.15 11.75 11.47
C ALA A 35 6.62 12.01 11.07
N LEU A 36 7.35 10.97 10.64
CA LEU A 36 8.71 11.07 10.09
C LEU A 36 8.74 11.29 8.57
N GLY A 37 7.58 11.48 7.93
CA GLY A 37 7.46 11.65 6.48
C GLY A 37 7.80 10.38 5.69
N LYS A 38 7.70 9.18 6.28
CA LYS A 38 8.00 7.89 5.62
C LYS A 38 6.74 7.16 5.19
N LEU A 39 6.81 6.43 4.07
CA LEU A 39 5.73 5.56 3.59
C LEU A 39 5.84 4.19 4.26
N THR A 40 4.72 3.69 4.77
CA THR A 40 4.63 2.33 5.31
C THR A 40 4.00 1.44 4.25
N VAL A 41 4.69 0.35 3.88
CA VAL A 41 4.14 -0.66 2.98
C VAL A 41 3.84 -1.91 3.81
N ILE A 42 2.59 -2.34 3.79
CA ILE A 42 2.11 -3.52 4.51
C ILE A 42 1.81 -4.59 3.47
N ILE A 43 2.59 -5.67 3.51
CA ILE A 43 2.43 -6.81 2.63
C ILE A 43 1.71 -7.91 3.40
N THR A 44 0.52 -8.30 2.94
CA THR A 44 -0.27 -9.38 3.54
C THR A 44 0.03 -10.71 2.87
N ALA A 45 -0.25 -11.81 3.56
CA ALA A 45 -0.11 -13.14 2.97
C ALA A 45 -1.19 -13.38 1.91
N GLU A 46 -2.44 -13.04 2.22
CA GLU A 46 -3.62 -13.30 1.39
C GLU A 46 -4.40 -12.01 1.08
N PRO A 47 -5.09 -11.92 -0.07
CA PRO A 47 -5.92 -10.75 -0.42
C PRO A 47 -7.00 -10.43 0.62
N ALA A 48 -7.59 -11.45 1.25
CA ALA A 48 -8.60 -11.24 2.30
C ALA A 48 -8.06 -10.50 3.53
N ASP A 49 -6.78 -10.71 3.88
CA ASP A 49 -6.13 -9.97 4.96
C ASP A 49 -5.95 -8.48 4.59
N THR A 50 -5.75 -8.17 3.30
CA THR A 50 -5.66 -6.78 2.82
C THR A 50 -6.96 -6.03 3.04
N GLN A 51 -8.08 -6.62 2.63
CA GLN A 51 -9.40 -6.00 2.79
C GLN A 51 -9.73 -5.79 4.27
N ARG A 52 -9.51 -6.82 5.10
CA ARG A 52 -9.72 -6.72 6.55
C ARG A 52 -8.87 -5.61 7.17
N LEU A 53 -7.58 -5.53 6.81
CA LEU A 53 -6.69 -4.50 7.35
C LEU A 53 -7.06 -3.10 6.87
N GLU A 54 -7.56 -2.93 5.64
CA GLU A 54 -8.07 -1.65 5.16
C GLU A 54 -9.19 -1.12 6.07
N ASP A 55 -10.20 -1.96 6.33
CA ASP A 55 -11.34 -1.62 7.17
C ASP A 55 -10.92 -1.35 8.62
N GLU A 56 -10.07 -2.22 9.19
CA GLU A 56 -9.63 -2.10 10.59
C GLU A 56 -8.70 -0.90 10.81
N LEU A 57 -7.80 -0.59 9.87
CA LEU A 57 -6.90 0.57 9.97
C LEU A 57 -7.69 1.88 9.97
N ALA A 58 -8.77 1.97 9.18
CA ALA A 58 -9.64 3.14 9.16
C ALA A 58 -10.29 3.40 10.52
N LEU A 59 -10.59 2.35 11.29
CA LEU A 59 -11.15 2.46 12.65
C LEU A 59 -10.11 2.94 13.67
N PHE A 60 -8.88 2.41 13.63
CA PHE A 60 -7.86 2.74 14.62
C PHE A 60 -7.10 4.03 14.34
N ALA A 61 -6.98 4.42 13.07
CA ALA A 61 -6.23 5.61 12.65
C ALA A 61 -6.91 6.29 11.45
N PRO A 62 -8.07 6.94 11.66
CA PRO A 62 -8.85 7.57 10.58
C PRO A 62 -8.12 8.73 9.87
N ALA A 63 -7.04 9.24 10.46
CA ALA A 63 -6.19 10.27 9.84
C ALA A 63 -5.18 9.70 8.84
N LEU A 64 -4.93 8.38 8.82
CA LEU A 64 -4.02 7.77 7.86
C LEU A 64 -4.66 7.70 6.48
N ARG A 65 -3.94 8.16 5.47
CA ARG A 65 -4.33 7.96 4.07
C ARG A 65 -3.86 6.59 3.62
N VAL A 66 -4.74 5.60 3.73
CA VAL A 66 -4.49 4.23 3.31
C VAL A 66 -4.82 4.09 1.82
N ALA A 67 -3.92 3.48 1.06
CA ALA A 67 -4.15 3.10 -0.33
C ALA A 67 -3.96 1.59 -0.48
N VAL A 68 -4.88 0.93 -1.16
CA VAL A 68 -4.75 -0.48 -1.55
C VAL A 68 -4.23 -0.53 -2.99
N PHE A 69 -3.21 -1.36 -3.23
CA PHE A 69 -2.75 -1.63 -4.58
C PHE A 69 -3.47 -2.89 -5.12
N PRO A 70 -4.39 -2.73 -6.10
CA PRO A 70 -5.27 -3.83 -6.51
C PRO A 70 -4.47 -4.95 -7.18
N ASP A 71 -4.88 -6.20 -6.97
CA ASP A 71 -4.35 -7.31 -7.76
C ASP A 71 -4.88 -7.27 -9.20
N TRP A 72 -4.25 -8.03 -10.11
CA TRP A 72 -4.79 -8.15 -11.46
C TRP A 72 -6.07 -8.98 -11.54
N GLU A 73 -6.34 -9.80 -10.52
CA GLU A 73 -7.46 -10.76 -10.49
C GLU A 73 -7.43 -11.74 -11.69
N THR A 74 -6.26 -11.92 -12.28
CA THR A 74 -5.99 -12.90 -13.33
C THR A 74 -4.84 -13.80 -12.90
N LEU A 75 -4.85 -15.03 -13.40
CA LEU A 75 -3.76 -15.95 -13.12
C LEU A 75 -2.49 -15.57 -13.89
N PRO A 76 -1.30 -15.95 -13.42
CA PRO A 76 -0.09 -15.87 -14.24
C PRO A 76 -0.28 -16.61 -15.56
N TYR A 77 -0.08 -15.92 -16.69
CA TYR A 77 -0.29 -16.44 -18.05
C TYR A 77 -1.75 -16.77 -18.39
N ASP A 78 -2.70 -16.06 -17.79
CA ASP A 78 -4.10 -16.12 -18.20
C ASP A 78 -4.30 -15.64 -19.65
N THR A 79 -5.36 -16.14 -20.29
CA THR A 79 -5.77 -15.74 -21.64
C THR A 79 -6.58 -14.45 -21.61
N PHE A 80 -7.19 -14.13 -20.46
CA PHE A 80 -7.95 -12.90 -20.27
C PHE A 80 -7.05 -11.74 -19.84
N SER A 81 -7.33 -10.55 -20.38
CA SER A 81 -6.73 -9.32 -19.87
C SER A 81 -7.41 -8.91 -18.56
N PRO A 82 -6.70 -8.27 -17.63
CA PRO A 82 -7.30 -7.72 -16.43
C PRO A 82 -8.40 -6.72 -16.75
N HIS A 83 -9.35 -6.57 -15.83
CA HIS A 83 -10.43 -5.59 -15.99
C HIS A 83 -9.88 -4.17 -16.07
N GLN A 84 -10.48 -3.33 -16.93
CA GLN A 84 -10.02 -1.95 -17.15
C GLN A 84 -10.06 -1.08 -15.89
N ASP A 85 -10.98 -1.38 -14.97
CA ASP A 85 -11.09 -0.66 -13.70
C ASP A 85 -9.88 -0.95 -12.81
N LEU A 86 -9.43 -2.21 -12.74
CA LEU A 86 -8.22 -2.60 -12.01
C LEU A 86 -6.97 -1.94 -12.60
N ILE A 87 -6.87 -1.85 -13.93
CA ILE A 87 -5.79 -1.11 -14.59
C ILE A 87 -5.81 0.36 -14.14
N SER A 88 -6.98 1.00 -14.17
CA SER A 88 -7.17 2.40 -13.81
C SER A 88 -6.83 2.68 -12.34
N GLU A 89 -7.32 1.83 -11.42
CA GLU A 89 -7.04 1.93 -9.99
C GLU A 89 -5.57 1.72 -9.66
N ARG A 90 -4.90 0.77 -10.33
CA ARG A 90 -3.45 0.57 -10.18
C ARG A 90 -2.68 1.80 -10.63
N LEU A 91 -3.01 2.38 -11.78
CA LEU A 91 -2.36 3.60 -12.27
C LEU A 91 -2.60 4.79 -11.33
N ALA A 92 -3.83 4.95 -10.84
CA ALA A 92 -4.18 5.99 -9.87
C ALA A 92 -3.39 5.83 -8.56
N THR A 93 -3.25 4.60 -8.06
CA THR A 93 -2.48 4.29 -6.85
C THR A 93 -1.00 4.57 -7.04
N LEU A 94 -0.41 4.15 -8.16
CA LEU A 94 0.99 4.45 -8.48
C LEU A 94 1.22 5.95 -8.61
N TRP A 95 0.28 6.69 -9.19
CA TRP A 95 0.35 8.15 -9.25
C TRP A 95 0.36 8.77 -7.85
N ARG A 96 -0.57 8.39 -6.96
CA ARG A 96 -0.61 8.83 -5.56
C ARG A 96 0.71 8.59 -4.82
N LEU A 97 1.38 7.48 -5.10
CA LEU A 97 2.68 7.13 -4.52
C LEU A 97 3.85 7.97 -5.07
N LEU A 98 3.74 8.47 -6.30
CA LEU A 98 4.74 9.35 -6.90
C LEU A 98 4.70 10.77 -6.34
N GLN A 99 3.56 11.18 -5.77
CA GLN A 99 3.40 12.49 -5.13
C GLN A 99 4.23 12.59 -3.84
N LYS A 100 5.08 13.62 -3.74
CA LYS A 100 6.02 13.83 -2.62
C LYS A 100 5.79 15.17 -1.92
N GLY A 101 6.31 15.28 -0.69
CA GLY A 101 6.26 16.51 0.09
C GLY A 101 4.83 16.92 0.45
N SER A 102 4.48 18.18 0.21
CA SER A 102 3.14 18.72 0.51
C SER A 102 2.00 18.11 -0.31
N GLN A 103 2.32 17.45 -1.43
CA GLN A 103 1.34 16.77 -2.29
C GLN A 103 1.20 15.28 -1.97
N ARG A 104 1.88 14.76 -0.96
CA ARG A 104 1.80 13.34 -0.61
C ARG A 104 0.36 12.95 -0.33
N GLU A 105 -0.15 11.92 -1.01
CA GLU A 105 -1.55 11.48 -0.93
C GLU A 105 -1.73 10.10 -0.27
N ALA A 106 -0.63 9.39 0.03
CA ALA A 106 -0.67 8.07 0.67
C ALA A 106 0.36 7.95 1.81
N ASP A 107 -0.10 7.45 2.96
CA ASP A 107 0.70 7.19 4.16
C ASP A 107 1.01 5.71 4.34
N VAL A 108 0.04 4.87 3.95
CA VAL A 108 0.12 3.41 4.00
C VAL A 108 -0.24 2.85 2.64
N LEU A 109 0.55 1.90 2.15
CA LEU A 109 0.22 1.08 1.00
C LEU A 109 -0.04 -0.36 1.46
N LEU A 110 -1.23 -0.88 1.17
CA LEU A 110 -1.61 -2.27 1.42
C LEU A 110 -1.61 -3.07 0.12
N LEU A 111 -1.06 -4.27 0.15
CA LEU A 111 -1.10 -5.21 -0.97
C LEU A 111 -0.78 -6.64 -0.51
N PRO A 112 -1.30 -7.68 -1.17
CA PRO A 112 -0.88 -9.04 -0.90
C PRO A 112 0.50 -9.34 -1.51
N ALA A 113 1.16 -10.36 -0.97
CA ALA A 113 2.49 -10.79 -1.40
C ALA A 113 2.54 -11.17 -2.88
N THR A 114 1.48 -11.78 -3.40
CA THR A 114 1.36 -12.15 -4.82
C THR A 114 1.46 -10.93 -5.74
N THR A 115 0.73 -9.85 -5.43
CA THR A 115 0.76 -8.60 -6.18
C THR A 115 2.10 -7.87 -6.06
N ALA A 116 2.73 -7.93 -4.88
CA ALA A 116 4.03 -7.30 -4.63
C ALA A 116 5.18 -7.89 -5.46
N LEU A 117 5.07 -9.16 -5.88
CA LEU A 117 6.09 -9.84 -6.69
C LEU A 117 6.01 -9.49 -8.18
N VAL A 118 4.90 -8.90 -8.63
CA VAL A 118 4.70 -8.54 -10.03
C VAL A 118 5.55 -7.32 -10.38
N ARG A 119 6.29 -7.40 -11.50
CA ARG A 119 7.08 -6.26 -12.00
C ARG A 119 6.16 -5.11 -12.41
N LEU A 120 6.56 -3.90 -12.04
CA LEU A 120 5.87 -2.67 -12.40
C LEU A 120 6.59 -1.93 -13.53
N ALA A 121 5.84 -1.12 -14.26
CA ALA A 121 6.41 -0.15 -15.18
C ALA A 121 7.29 0.85 -14.40
N PRO A 122 8.38 1.36 -15.00
CA PRO A 122 9.23 2.34 -14.35
C PRO A 122 8.45 3.67 -14.14
N PRO A 123 8.76 4.45 -13.08
CA PRO A 123 8.13 5.75 -12.85
C PRO A 123 8.18 6.71 -14.05
N SER A 124 9.23 6.62 -14.87
CA SER A 124 9.39 7.42 -16.08
C SER A 124 8.31 7.17 -17.13
N PHE A 125 7.79 5.94 -17.21
CA PHE A 125 6.68 5.61 -18.09
C PHE A 125 5.42 6.39 -17.68
N LEU A 126 5.04 6.32 -16.40
CA LEU A 126 3.86 7.05 -15.90
C LEU A 126 3.99 8.56 -16.11
N ALA A 127 5.17 9.12 -15.81
CA ALA A 127 5.43 10.55 -15.99
C ALA A 127 5.35 11.00 -17.46
N ALA A 128 5.84 10.19 -18.41
CA ALA A 128 5.85 10.53 -19.83
C ALA A 128 4.47 10.49 -20.49
N TYR A 129 3.57 9.65 -19.96
CA TYR A 129 2.23 9.43 -20.53
C TYR A 129 1.10 10.04 -19.68
N THR A 130 1.43 10.92 -18.72
CA THR A 130 0.43 11.69 -17.97
C THR A 130 0.14 13.01 -18.67
N PHE A 131 -1.13 13.29 -18.96
CA PHE A 131 -1.58 14.57 -19.49
C PHE A 131 -2.23 15.41 -18.38
N ASN A 132 -1.68 16.59 -18.11
CA ASN A 132 -2.22 17.53 -17.13
C ASN A 132 -2.77 18.77 -17.84
N PHE A 133 -4.07 19.00 -17.73
CA PHE A 133 -4.76 20.13 -18.33
C PHE A 133 -5.20 21.12 -17.26
N LYS A 134 -4.85 22.39 -17.43
CA LYS A 134 -5.32 23.50 -16.60
C LYS A 134 -6.07 24.48 -17.49
N GLN A 135 -7.33 24.75 -17.14
CA GLN A 135 -8.15 25.78 -17.77
C GLN A 135 -7.75 27.18 -17.30
#